data_AF-A0A103P898-F1
#
_entry.id   AF-A0A103P898-F1
#
_cell.length_a   1.000
_cell.length_b   1.000
_cell.length_c   1.000
_cell.angle_alpha   90.00
_cell.angle_beta   90.00
_cell.angle_gamma   90.00
#
_symmetry.space_group_name_H-M   'P 1'
#
loop_
_entity.id
_entity.type
_entity.pdbx_description
1 polymer ?
#
loop_
_entity_poly.entity_id
_entity_poly.type
_entity_poly.pdbx_seq_one_letter_code
_entity_poly.pdbx_strand_id
1 'polypeptide(L)'
;MGKVSKADKKIAYDQKLCQLLDDYMQILVATADNVGSNQLQNIRHGLRGDSVILMGKNTMMKRSATVGEETRDPKSPKASLTINVYTKHQA
;
A
#
# COMPACT_ATOMS: atom_id res chain seq x y z
N MET A 1 -12.48 -11.34 20.58
CA MET A 1 -12.07 -11.15 19.17
C MET A 1 -11.24 -12.36 18.75
N GLY A 2 -11.77 -13.25 17.90
CA GLY A 2 -11.09 -14.50 17.51
C GLY A 2 -9.76 -14.25 16.78
N LYS A 3 -8.79 -15.17 16.92
CA LYS A 3 -7.49 -15.07 16.25
C LYS A 3 -7.66 -15.23 14.74
N VAL A 4 -7.70 -14.12 14.02
CA VAL A 4 -7.68 -14.08 12.55
C VAL A 4 -6.42 -14.79 12.04
N SER A 5 -6.56 -15.72 11.11
CA SER A 5 -5.44 -16.53 10.62
C SER A 5 -4.44 -15.68 9.84
N LYS A 6 -3.22 -16.18 9.68
CA LYS A 6 -2.19 -15.49 8.86
C LYS A 6 -2.63 -15.39 7.39
N ALA A 7 -3.45 -16.32 6.91
CA ALA A 7 -3.97 -16.31 5.56
C ALA A 7 -5.05 -15.23 5.39
N ASP A 8 -5.99 -15.15 6.33
CA ASP A 8 -7.08 -14.17 6.28
C ASP A 8 -6.56 -12.73 6.31
N LYS A 9 -5.48 -12.47 7.08
CA LYS A 9 -4.82 -11.16 7.09
C LYS A 9 -4.24 -10.77 5.73
N LYS A 10 -3.74 -11.74 4.96
CA LYS A 10 -3.21 -11.51 3.61
C LYS A 10 -4.35 -11.18 2.65
N ILE A 11 -5.43 -11.97 2.71
CA ILE A 11 -6.63 -11.76 1.87
C ILE A 11 -7.25 -10.39 2.16
N ALA A 12 -7.41 -10.04 3.43
CA ALA A 12 -7.94 -8.73 3.83
C ALA A 12 -7.03 -7.57 3.38
N TYR A 13 -5.72 -7.76 3.39
CA TYR A 13 -4.77 -6.77 2.86
C TYR A 13 -4.89 -6.62 1.34
N ASP A 14 -4.95 -7.73 0.62
CA ASP A 14 -5.09 -7.76 -0.84
C ASP A 14 -6.39 -7.02 -1.25
N GLN A 15 -7.52 -7.35 -0.60
CA GLN A 15 -8.81 -6.70 -0.82
C GLN A 15 -8.75 -5.19 -0.56
N LYS A 16 -8.15 -4.79 0.57
CA LYS A 16 -8.02 -3.37 0.93
C LYS A 16 -7.15 -2.60 -0.06
N LEU A 17 -6.06 -3.21 -0.55
CA LEU A 17 -5.21 -2.58 -1.55
C LEU A 17 -5.97 -2.39 -2.85
N CYS A 18 -6.68 -3.42 -3.35
CA CYS A 18 -7.46 -3.31 -4.58
C CYS A 18 -8.50 -2.19 -4.50
N GLN A 19 -9.25 -2.12 -3.39
CA GLN A 19 -10.21 -1.03 -3.15
C GLN A 19 -9.56 0.35 -3.24
N LEU A 20 -8.43 0.57 -2.54
CA LEU A 20 -7.72 1.86 -2.59
C LEU A 20 -7.16 2.18 -3.98
N LEU A 21 -6.78 1.16 -4.76
CA LEU A 21 -6.32 1.37 -6.11
C LEU A 21 -7.48 1.71 -7.08
N ASP A 22 -8.73 1.36 -6.75
CA ASP A 22 -9.92 1.71 -7.53
C ASP A 22 -10.47 3.08 -7.13
N ASP A 23 -10.47 3.38 -5.83
CA ASP A 23 -11.02 4.62 -5.25
C ASP A 23 -10.15 5.86 -5.56
N TYR A 24 -8.84 5.68 -5.73
CA TYR A 24 -7.88 6.78 -5.89
C TYR A 24 -7.19 6.73 -7.25
N MET A 25 -7.25 7.83 -8.00
CA MET A 25 -6.58 7.95 -9.30
C MET A 25 -5.06 8.11 -9.22
N GLN A 26 -4.55 8.60 -8.09
CA GLN A 26 -3.14 8.89 -7.87
C GLN A 26 -2.62 8.16 -6.63
N ILE A 27 -1.44 7.55 -6.77
CA ILE A 27 -0.82 6.75 -5.71
C ILE A 27 0.61 7.28 -5.52
N LEU A 28 0.97 7.56 -4.27
CA LEU A 28 2.33 7.91 -3.88
C LEU A 28 2.96 6.74 -3.13
N VAL A 29 4.08 6.23 -3.66
CA VAL A 29 4.91 5.23 -2.97
C VAL A 29 6.05 5.97 -2.28
N ALA A 30 6.08 5.91 -0.95
CA ALA A 30 7.12 6.52 -0.13
C ALA A 30 7.85 5.46 0.69
N THR A 31 9.16 5.65 0.88
CA THR A 31 9.94 4.88 1.85
C THR A 31 9.78 5.51 3.24
N ALA A 32 9.77 4.67 4.27
CA ALA A 32 9.66 5.11 5.65
C ALA A 32 10.80 4.51 6.46
N ASP A 33 12.01 5.05 6.25
CA ASP A 33 13.20 4.66 7.00
C ASP A 33 13.34 5.53 8.24
N ASN A 34 13.68 4.92 9.37
CA ASN A 34 13.93 5.61 10.64
C ASN A 34 12.75 6.47 11.15
N VAL A 35 11.51 6.13 10.79
CA VAL A 35 10.32 6.88 11.23
C VAL A 35 9.73 6.27 12.49
N GLY A 36 9.70 7.06 13.57
CA GLY A 36 9.08 6.66 14.82
C GLY A 36 7.55 6.54 14.72
N SER A 37 6.95 5.75 15.61
CA SER A 37 5.49 5.54 15.64
C SER A 37 4.70 6.83 15.80
N ASN A 38 5.18 7.77 16.62
CA ASN A 38 4.55 9.08 16.85
C ASN A 38 4.66 9.99 15.62
N GLN A 39 5.82 9.99 14.93
CA GLN A 39 5.98 10.76 13.69
C GLN A 39 4.99 10.28 12.62
N LEU A 40 4.87 8.97 12.44
CA LEU A 40 3.86 8.39 11.55
C LEU A 40 2.43 8.68 11.96
N GLN A 41 2.12 8.73 13.27
CA GLN A 41 0.79 9.12 13.75
C GLN A 41 0.46 10.58 13.42
N ASN A 42 1.42 11.49 13.58
CA ASN A 42 1.25 12.91 13.25
C ASN A 42 1.06 13.11 11.75
N ILE A 43 1.86 12.45 10.92
CA ILE A 43 1.70 12.46 9.45
C ILE A 43 0.31 11.93 9.08
N ARG A 44 -0.11 10.80 9.66
CA ARG A 44 -1.46 10.26 9.43
C ARG A 44 -2.54 11.23 9.85
N HIS A 45 -2.37 11.99 10.93
CA HIS A 45 -3.35 12.98 11.37
C HIS A 45 -3.47 14.14 10.38
N GLY A 46 -2.34 14.68 9.92
CA GLY A 46 -2.30 15.79 8.96
C GLY A 46 -2.89 15.45 7.58
N LEU A 47 -2.88 14.17 7.19
CA LEU A 47 -3.43 13.70 5.91
C LEU A 47 -4.88 13.21 5.99
N ARG A 48 -5.52 13.26 7.18
CA ARG A 48 -6.92 12.80 7.33
C ARG A 48 -7.85 13.65 6.48
N GLY A 49 -8.74 13.00 5.74
CA GLY A 49 -9.74 13.65 4.88
C GLY A 49 -9.29 13.72 3.43
N ASP A 50 -8.01 13.97 3.19
CA ASP A 50 -7.47 14.13 1.83
C ASP A 50 -6.83 12.84 1.28
N SER A 51 -6.23 12.03 2.14
CA SER A 51 -5.46 10.86 1.70
C SER A 51 -5.43 9.72 2.72
N VAL A 52 -5.20 8.51 2.23
CA VAL A 52 -5.10 7.30 3.06
C VAL A 52 -3.70 6.71 2.97
N ILE A 53 -3.08 6.48 4.12
CA ILE A 53 -1.81 5.74 4.21
C ILE A 53 -2.08 4.26 4.45
N LEU A 54 -1.64 3.41 3.52
CA LEU A 54 -1.60 1.96 3.69
C LEU A 54 -0.13 1.50 3.80
N MET A 55 0.24 0.98 4.97
CA MET A 55 1.56 0.37 5.20
C MET A 55 1.44 -1.16 5.18
N GLY A 56 2.48 -1.83 4.70
CA GLY A 56 2.54 -3.29 4.65
C GLY A 56 3.95 -3.84 4.60
N LYS A 57 4.09 -5.16 4.70
CA LYS A 57 5.37 -5.83 4.46
C LYS A 57 5.70 -5.77 2.98
N ASN A 58 6.93 -5.39 2.61
CA ASN A 58 7.37 -5.28 1.21
C ASN A 58 7.00 -6.49 0.34
N THR A 59 7.24 -7.71 0.83
CA THR A 59 6.90 -8.94 0.10
C THR A 59 5.40 -9.07 -0.15
N MET A 60 4.58 -8.67 0.82
CA MET A 60 3.12 -8.72 0.70
C MET A 60 2.64 -7.67 -0.30
N MET A 61 3.08 -6.43 -0.14
CA MET A 61 2.75 -5.32 -1.04
C MET A 61 3.06 -5.63 -2.51
N LYS A 62 4.27 -6.11 -2.80
CA LYS A 62 4.67 -6.47 -4.17
C LYS A 62 3.74 -7.52 -4.78
N ARG A 63 3.46 -8.59 -4.03
CA ARG A 63 2.55 -9.65 -4.46
C ARG A 63 1.13 -9.12 -4.69
N SER A 64 0.58 -8.35 -3.75
CA SER A 64 -0.79 -7.82 -3.84
C SER A 64 -0.97 -6.88 -5.03
N ALA A 65 0.05 -6.06 -5.33
CA ALA A 65 0.02 -5.17 -6.49
C ALA A 65 -0.03 -5.95 -7.81
N THR A 66 0.79 -7.01 -7.95
CA THR A 66 0.78 -7.87 -9.14
C THR A 66 -0.55 -8.61 -9.30
N VAL A 67 -1.10 -9.17 -8.22
CA VAL A 67 -2.40 -9.88 -8.26
C VAL A 67 -3.54 -8.94 -8.65
N GLY A 68 -3.56 -7.72 -8.11
CA GLY A 68 -4.59 -6.73 -8.43
C GLY A 68 -4.54 -6.26 -9.89
N GLU A 69 -3.38 -6.30 -10.55
CA GLU A 69 -3.22 -5.95 -11.96
C GLU A 69 -3.73 -7.06 -12.89
N GLU A 70 -3.52 -8.34 -12.53
CA GLU A 70 -3.95 -9.50 -13.33
C GLU A 70 -5.48 -9.65 -13.38
N THR A 71 -6.18 -9.24 -12.31
CA THR A 71 -7.65 -9.27 -12.24
C THR A 71 -8.33 -8.07 -12.89
N ARG A 72 -7.58 -7.07 -13.37
CA ARG A 72 -8.13 -5.82 -13.91
C ARG A 72 -8.23 -5.85 -15.43
N ASP A 73 -9.27 -5.22 -15.95
CA ASP A 73 -9.47 -5.09 -17.38
C ASP A 73 -8.33 -4.28 -18.03
N PRO A 74 -7.75 -4.74 -19.16
CA PRO A 74 -6.61 -4.10 -19.83
C PRO A 74 -6.93 -2.71 -20.42
N LYS A 75 -8.21 -2.31 -20.40
CA LYS A 75 -8.71 -1.00 -20.88
C LYS A 75 -8.97 0.00 -19.75
N SER A 76 -8.91 -0.43 -18.49
CA SER A 76 -9.02 0.50 -17.37
C SER A 76 -7.84 1.49 -17.39
N PRO A 77 -8.06 2.78 -17.10
CA PRO A 77 -6.97 3.75 -17.06
C PRO A 77 -5.94 3.24 -16.07
N LYS A 78 -4.74 2.94 -16.58
CA LYS A 78 -3.61 2.49 -15.76
C LYS A 78 -3.35 3.61 -14.75
N ALA A 79 -3.74 3.42 -13.50
CA ALA A 79 -3.19 4.23 -12.42
C ALA A 79 -1.67 4.12 -12.58
N SER A 80 -1.02 5.24 -12.85
CA SER A 80 0.43 5.30 -13.06
C SER A 80 1.10 4.90 -11.76
N LEU A 81 1.28 3.59 -11.56
CA LEU A 81 1.97 3.04 -10.42
C LEU A 81 3.46 3.14 -10.68
N THR A 82 4.03 4.32 -10.45
CA THR A 82 5.47 4.51 -10.48
C THR A 82 6.07 3.90 -9.21
N ILE A 83 6.38 2.60 -9.27
CA ILE A 83 7.15 1.90 -8.23
C ILE A 83 8.62 2.27 -8.40
N ASN A 84 9.03 3.43 -7.87
CA ASN A 84 10.45 3.74 -7.71
C ASN A 84 10.97 3.03 -6.45
N VAL A 85 11.32 1.75 -6.58
CA VAL A 85 12.10 1.02 -5.58
C VAL A 85 13.57 1.17 -5.94
N TYR A 86 14.23 2.15 -5.33
CA TYR A 86 15.69 2.24 -5.33
C TYR A 86 16.20 2.03 -3.90
N THR A 87 16.91 0.91 -3.70
CA THR A 87 17.79 0.73 -2.55
C THR A 87 19.14 1.32 -2.90
N LYS A 88 19.66 2.24 -2.09
CA LYS A 88 21.09 2.52 -2.03
C LYS A 88 21.60 2.35 -0.61
N HIS A 89 22.67 1.58 -0.55
CA HIS A 89 23.44 1.11 0.59
C HIS A 89 24.15 2.23 1.38
N GLN A 90 24.46 1.87 2.64
CA GLN A 90 25.51 2.38 3.56
C GLN A 90 25.17 3.62 4.40
N ALA A 91 25.64 3.73 5.66
CA ALA A 91 26.72 2.99 6.36
C ALA A 91 26.26 2.37 7.70
#